data_AF-A0A7G3ZYS5-F1
#
_entry.id   AF-A0A7G3ZYS5-F1
#
_cell.length_a   1.000
_cell.length_b   1.000
_cell.length_c   1.000
_cell.angle_alpha   90.00
_cell.angle_beta   90.00
_cell.angle_gamma   90.00
#
_symmetry.space_group_name_H-M   'P 1'
#
loop_
_entity.id
_entity.type
_entity.pdbx_description
1 polymer ?
#
loop_
_entity_poly.entity_id
_entity_poly.type
_entity_poly.pdbx_seq_one_letter_code
_entity_poly.pdbx_strand_id
1 'polypeptide(L)'
;MASNRSETPKRTTETVASMWQELNEAEQTLMMGRLQQWFADIEKNNDPNNTGTTPSLATQFLSRFGLKNASEVFYFLKTAGGKEAVTMIARELMKKEDQIQLIREQNEEVLRKRQHIVFLLMGLIAEREALAKNVDQLFRLEIERHLTKDKHTEHKETISGHSQIEIIDAMISNYLMTIHALDVELNKLEEQLNQVEKELIAIEEEEEQIEAYHDELHTHIDILDKYLELPILSHPQEPPAAFMERRRTLLMQDLERYREQEALHRNTLSEDPNTQEMARNRISRHIRTIEHELHFHQAHLSQTAINYEELFRLALEQTRSKIQELKSQSTSGPLGAEIEGLQLREQGLVSALKVMRNKKILLNDKLEQVFDFSQARFIVKHEEAKCLIQKDDGSYALIPKDMDPKKLTQDQWEQAKLNFDQEKERIQTPRFNFMEKIQENLQKQIQRKEQHLTLREVLQAQRSEMHRAREKMGETLSFAQTKKATLLGNTPRLSQRVTPKSDPHPSYTQMIEKFESLVLKAPQKEDIEKARGVVKNLSISSESKGKLDELIEQVTPERVMEPQQRLQWLYSAKRIITDTSLAKPEVDPNKTIK
;
A
#
# COMPACT_ATOMS: atom_id res chain seq x y z
N MET A 1 23.74 23.90 -21.32
CA MET A 1 23.43 25.24 -20.77
C MET A 1 22.02 25.62 -21.18
N ALA A 2 21.06 25.44 -20.27
CA ALA A 2 19.77 26.12 -20.30
C ALA A 2 19.25 26.05 -18.86
N SER A 3 19.16 27.23 -18.24
CA SER A 3 18.72 27.45 -16.87
C SER A 3 17.19 27.49 -16.87
N ASN A 4 16.55 26.57 -16.15
CA ASN A 4 15.15 26.72 -15.78
C ASN A 4 15.09 27.05 -14.29
N ARG A 5 14.83 28.34 -14.03
CA ARG A 5 14.40 28.90 -12.75
C ARG A 5 13.16 28.16 -12.27
N SER A 6 13.26 27.53 -11.09
CA SER A 6 12.11 27.27 -10.24
C SER A 6 11.76 28.57 -9.51
N GLU A 7 10.77 29.29 -10.04
CA GLU A 7 10.09 30.33 -9.25
C GLU A 7 9.24 29.62 -8.19
N THR A 8 9.70 29.69 -6.95
CA THR A 8 8.94 29.27 -5.77
C THR A 8 7.87 30.32 -5.46
N PRO A 9 6.62 29.94 -5.12
CA PRO A 9 5.60 30.89 -4.72
C PRO A 9 5.82 31.30 -3.25
N LYS A 10 6.85 32.10 -2.98
CA LYS A 10 7.12 32.67 -1.65
C LYS A 10 6.28 33.92 -1.33
N ARG A 11 5.36 34.33 -2.21
CA ARG A 11 4.79 35.68 -2.19
C ARG A 11 3.34 35.83 -1.74
N THR A 12 2.62 34.76 -1.40
CA THR A 12 1.17 34.84 -1.13
C THR A 12 0.78 34.78 0.35
N THR A 13 1.62 34.23 1.23
CA THR A 13 1.32 34.13 2.67
C THR A 13 1.37 35.48 3.40
N GLU A 14 2.26 36.39 2.99
CA GLU A 14 2.27 37.78 3.50
C GLU A 14 1.08 38.60 2.98
N THR A 15 0.50 38.25 1.83
CA THR A 15 -0.55 39.05 1.17
C THR A 15 -1.92 38.89 1.81
N VAL A 16 -2.23 37.70 2.35
CA VAL A 16 -3.55 37.46 2.98
C VAL A 16 -3.63 38.16 4.34
N ALA A 17 -2.53 38.25 5.09
CA ALA A 17 -2.48 38.97 6.36
C ALA A 17 -2.49 40.50 6.17
N SER A 18 -1.94 41.01 5.06
CA SER A 18 -1.94 42.46 4.74
C SER A 18 -3.30 42.97 4.23
N MET A 19 -4.08 42.13 3.53
CA MET A 19 -5.41 42.50 3.00
C MET A 19 -6.40 42.99 4.06
N TRP A 20 -6.33 42.49 5.30
CA TRP A 20 -7.27 42.85 6.36
C TRP A 20 -6.94 44.17 7.07
N GLN A 21 -5.71 44.67 6.89
CA GLN A 21 -5.25 45.92 7.51
C GLN A 21 -5.49 47.16 6.62
N GLU A 22 -5.81 46.98 5.33
CA GLU A 22 -5.96 48.08 4.36
C GLU A 22 -7.43 48.41 3.98
N LEU A 23 -8.42 47.71 4.54
CA LEU A 23 -9.84 47.87 4.17
C LEU A 23 -10.45 49.18 4.69
N ASN A 24 -11.03 49.99 3.81
CA ASN A 24 -11.75 51.21 4.17
C ASN A 24 -13.11 50.90 4.86
N GLU A 25 -13.70 51.86 5.57
CA GLU A 25 -14.96 51.66 6.34
C GLU A 25 -16.11 51.06 5.51
N ALA A 26 -16.28 51.45 4.26
CA ALA A 26 -17.32 50.92 3.37
C ALA A 26 -17.09 49.44 3.04
N GLU A 27 -15.84 49.04 2.83
CA GLU A 27 -15.46 47.64 2.57
C GLU A 27 -15.65 46.78 3.82
N GLN A 28 -15.41 47.33 5.01
CA GLN A 28 -15.67 46.66 6.29
C GLN A 28 -17.16 46.37 6.48
N THR A 29 -18.04 47.35 6.20
CA THR A 29 -19.50 47.13 6.24
C THR A 29 -19.98 46.08 5.23
N LEU A 30 -19.42 46.08 4.01
CA LEU A 30 -19.78 45.12 2.98
C LEU A 30 -19.36 43.69 3.36
N MET A 31 -18.18 43.55 3.95
CA MET A 31 -17.64 42.28 4.41
C MET A 31 -18.37 41.73 5.63
N MET A 32 -18.77 42.61 6.56
CA MET A 32 -19.61 42.25 7.70
C MET A 32 -20.99 41.74 7.25
N GLY A 33 -21.59 42.38 6.24
CA GLY A 33 -22.83 41.92 5.61
C GLY A 33 -22.68 40.55 4.96
N ARG A 34 -21.57 40.28 4.27
CA ARG A 34 -21.28 38.97 3.67
C ARG A 34 -21.06 37.88 4.72
N LEU A 35 -20.32 38.15 5.78
CA LEU A 35 -20.11 37.20 6.88
C LEU A 35 -21.44 36.85 7.55
N GLN A 36 -22.28 37.85 7.80
CA GLN A 36 -23.60 37.65 8.37
C GLN A 36 -24.48 36.78 7.47
N GLN A 37 -24.45 37.00 6.15
CA GLN A 37 -25.17 36.17 5.20
C GLN A 37 -24.64 34.72 5.18
N TRP A 38 -23.31 34.55 5.21
CA TRP A 38 -22.69 33.24 5.21
C TRP A 38 -23.04 32.40 6.45
N PHE A 39 -23.01 33.01 7.65
CA PHE A 39 -23.41 32.32 8.88
C PHE A 39 -24.90 31.96 8.88
N ALA A 40 -25.75 32.81 8.31
CA ALA A 40 -27.17 32.50 8.16
C ALA A 40 -27.42 31.32 7.21
N ASP A 41 -26.67 31.25 6.10
CA ASP A 41 -26.78 30.17 5.12
C ASP A 41 -26.33 28.82 5.70
N ILE A 42 -25.30 28.81 6.57
CA ILE A 42 -24.85 27.61 7.28
C ILE A 42 -25.95 27.09 8.23
N GLU A 43 -26.56 27.97 9.02
CA GLU A 43 -27.63 27.58 9.94
C GLU A 43 -28.88 27.09 9.19
N LYS A 44 -29.19 27.71 8.05
CA LYS A 44 -30.30 27.32 7.18
C LYS A 44 -30.10 25.96 6.50
N ASN A 45 -28.86 25.60 6.16
CA ASN A 45 -28.54 24.29 5.61
C ASN A 45 -28.64 23.16 6.66
N ASN A 46 -28.44 23.49 7.94
CA ASN A 46 -28.56 22.53 9.04
C ASN A 46 -30.02 22.30 9.46
N ASP A 47 -30.90 23.29 9.30
CA ASP A 47 -32.35 23.13 9.50
C ASP A 47 -33.15 23.84 8.38
N PRO A 48 -33.55 23.11 7.32
CA PRO A 48 -34.18 23.71 6.14
C PRO A 48 -35.57 24.29 6.39
N ASN A 49 -36.19 24.01 7.55
CA ASN A 49 -37.49 24.57 7.93
C ASN A 49 -37.39 25.91 8.67
N ASN A 50 -36.18 26.42 8.87
CA ASN A 50 -35.97 27.68 9.58
C ASN A 50 -36.34 28.89 8.69
N THR A 51 -37.36 29.64 9.13
CA THR A 51 -37.86 30.87 8.47
C THR A 51 -37.30 32.16 9.08
N GLY A 52 -36.28 32.05 9.94
CA GLY A 52 -35.64 33.18 10.59
C GLY A 52 -35.01 34.17 9.61
N THR A 53 -34.95 35.44 10.01
CA THR A 53 -34.26 36.48 9.25
C THR A 53 -32.74 36.24 9.22
N THR A 54 -32.05 36.65 8.16
CA THR A 54 -30.60 36.52 7.99
C THR A 54 -29.79 36.97 9.23
N PRO A 55 -30.13 38.10 9.90
CA PRO A 55 -29.45 38.51 11.12
C PRO A 55 -29.64 37.57 12.31
N SER A 56 -30.85 37.06 12.52
CA SER A 56 -31.15 36.18 13.66
C SER A 56 -30.49 34.80 13.50
N LEU A 57 -30.43 34.29 12.27
CA LEU A 57 -29.77 33.02 11.95
C LEU A 57 -28.26 33.11 12.13
N ALA A 58 -27.65 34.20 11.67
CA ALA A 58 -26.23 34.47 11.86
C ALA A 58 -25.88 34.56 13.35
N THR A 59 -26.70 35.26 14.15
CA THR A 59 -26.51 35.37 15.60
C THR A 59 -26.72 34.02 16.30
N GLN A 60 -27.70 33.21 15.87
CA GLN A 60 -27.92 31.87 16.40
C GLN A 60 -26.70 30.97 16.16
N PHE A 61 -26.14 30.99 14.97
CA PHE A 61 -24.90 30.28 14.66
C PHE A 61 -23.72 30.76 15.52
N LEU A 62 -23.49 32.08 15.55
CA LEU A 62 -22.38 32.69 16.28
C LEU A 62 -22.47 32.51 17.81
N SER A 63 -23.69 32.44 18.35
CA SER A 63 -23.92 32.27 19.78
C SER A 63 -23.38 30.95 20.32
N ARG A 64 -23.30 29.90 19.50
CA ARG A 64 -22.69 28.60 19.85
C ARG A 64 -21.20 28.73 20.16
N PHE A 65 -20.58 29.78 19.66
CA PHE A 65 -19.16 30.10 19.84
C PHE A 65 -18.96 31.30 20.78
N GLY A 66 -20.01 31.74 21.47
CA GLY A 66 -19.95 32.86 22.42
C GLY A 66 -19.88 34.25 21.77
N LEU A 67 -20.13 34.37 20.46
CA LEU A 67 -20.10 35.62 19.71
C LEU A 67 -21.52 36.12 19.42
N LYS A 68 -21.75 37.43 19.59
CA LYS A 68 -23.10 38.02 19.51
C LYS A 68 -23.46 38.51 18.10
N ASN A 69 -22.47 38.90 17.30
CA ASN A 69 -22.68 39.42 15.94
C ASN A 69 -21.43 39.32 15.07
N ALA A 70 -21.60 39.50 13.76
CA ALA A 70 -20.50 39.44 12.78
C ALA A 70 -19.41 40.50 13.01
N SER A 71 -19.75 41.63 13.65
CA SER A 71 -18.77 42.65 14.04
C SER A 71 -17.80 42.14 15.11
N GLU A 72 -18.24 41.33 16.07
CA GLU A 72 -17.37 40.73 17.08
C GLU A 72 -16.39 39.72 16.45
N VAL A 73 -16.82 38.97 15.44
CA VAL A 73 -15.94 38.12 14.61
C VAL A 73 -14.89 38.97 13.91
N PHE A 74 -15.29 40.10 13.32
CA PHE A 74 -14.39 41.01 12.64
C PHE A 74 -13.34 41.63 13.59
N TYR A 75 -13.75 42.03 14.80
CA TYR A 75 -12.82 42.51 15.83
C TYR A 75 -11.89 41.40 16.33
N PHE A 76 -12.40 40.19 16.53
CA PHE A 76 -11.60 39.03 16.90
C PHE A 76 -10.50 38.76 15.87
N LEU A 77 -10.84 38.73 14.56
CA LEU A 77 -9.88 38.50 13.47
C LEU A 77 -8.76 39.56 13.39
N LYS A 78 -8.97 40.76 13.94
CA LYS A 78 -7.94 41.81 14.05
C LYS A 78 -6.97 41.63 15.24
N THR A 79 -7.35 40.82 16.24
CA THR A 79 -6.49 40.54 17.41
C THR A 79 -5.34 39.61 17.04
N ALA A 80 -4.31 39.52 17.89
CA ALA A 80 -3.19 38.59 17.70
C ALA A 80 -3.67 37.13 17.59
N GLY A 81 -4.63 36.72 18.42
CA GLY A 81 -5.24 35.38 18.35
C GLY A 81 -6.09 35.15 17.10
N GLY A 82 -6.78 36.19 16.61
CA GLY A 82 -7.50 36.12 15.33
C GLY A 82 -6.57 36.01 14.13
N LYS A 83 -5.44 36.73 14.14
CA LYS A 83 -4.39 36.58 13.12
C LYS A 83 -3.78 35.18 13.14
N GLU A 84 -3.54 34.60 14.32
CA GLU A 84 -3.06 33.23 14.48
C GLU A 84 -4.09 32.19 14.02
N ALA A 85 -5.39 32.42 14.27
CA ALA A 85 -6.46 31.58 13.73
C ALA A 85 -6.55 31.68 12.20
N VAL A 86 -6.40 32.87 11.62
CA VAL A 86 -6.36 33.07 10.15
C VAL A 86 -5.15 32.39 9.54
N THR A 87 -3.96 32.49 10.14
CA THR A 87 -2.77 31.81 9.64
C THR A 87 -2.84 30.30 9.82
N MET A 88 -3.45 29.79 10.91
CA MET A 88 -3.72 28.37 11.10
C MET A 88 -4.70 27.85 10.04
N ILE A 89 -5.80 28.56 9.79
CA ILE A 89 -6.77 28.23 8.73
C ILE A 89 -6.10 28.29 7.36
N ALA A 90 -5.27 29.30 7.10
CA ALA A 90 -4.52 29.40 5.85
C ALA A 90 -3.52 28.25 5.68
N ARG A 91 -2.85 27.82 6.76
CA ARG A 91 -1.90 26.69 6.75
C ARG A 91 -2.62 25.36 6.54
N GLU A 92 -3.77 25.15 7.19
CA GLU A 92 -4.60 23.95 6.97
C GLU A 92 -5.23 23.97 5.57
N LEU A 93 -5.66 25.12 5.06
CA LEU A 93 -6.10 25.27 3.67
C LEU A 93 -4.97 25.02 2.69
N MET A 94 -3.74 25.48 2.96
CA MET A 94 -2.57 25.17 2.12
C MET A 94 -2.24 23.68 2.17
N LYS A 95 -2.27 23.04 3.33
CA LYS A 95 -2.05 21.60 3.46
C LYS A 95 -3.12 20.79 2.75
N LYS A 96 -4.38 21.24 2.81
CA LYS A 96 -5.50 20.66 2.06
C LYS A 96 -5.38 20.93 0.57
N GLU A 97 -4.94 22.12 0.16
CA GLU A 97 -4.71 22.46 -1.24
C GLU A 97 -3.52 21.66 -1.78
N ASP A 98 -2.44 21.45 -1.02
CA ASP A 98 -1.32 20.58 -1.40
C ASP A 98 -1.77 19.12 -1.56
N GLN A 99 -2.63 18.62 -0.65
CA GLN A 99 -3.27 17.31 -0.79
C GLN A 99 -4.17 17.25 -2.04
N ILE A 100 -4.98 18.27 -2.27
CA ILE A 100 -5.86 18.39 -3.44
C ILE A 100 -5.01 18.54 -4.72
N GLN A 101 -3.87 19.20 -4.66
CA GLN A 101 -2.96 19.45 -5.77
C GLN A 101 -2.21 18.18 -6.12
N LEU A 102 -1.77 17.39 -5.13
CA LEU A 102 -1.26 16.03 -5.34
C LEU A 102 -2.33 15.15 -6.00
N ILE A 103 -3.58 15.21 -5.52
CA ILE A 103 -4.71 14.48 -6.13
C ILE A 103 -5.01 15.03 -7.55
N ARG A 104 -4.90 16.33 -7.79
CA ARG A 104 -5.08 16.95 -9.11
C ARG A 104 -3.96 16.56 -10.05
N GLU A 105 -2.71 16.51 -9.61
CA GLU A 105 -1.55 16.08 -10.40
C GLU A 105 -1.66 14.58 -10.76
N GLN A 106 -2.03 13.73 -9.80
CA GLN A 106 -2.33 12.31 -10.07
C GLN A 106 -3.52 12.17 -11.02
N ASN A 107 -4.59 12.92 -10.80
CA ASN A 107 -5.74 12.93 -11.69
C ASN A 107 -5.42 13.54 -13.06
N GLU A 108 -4.49 14.49 -13.16
CA GLU A 108 -4.07 15.13 -14.40
C GLU A 108 -3.12 14.23 -15.19
N GLU A 109 -2.31 13.39 -14.52
CA GLU A 109 -1.60 12.28 -15.17
C GLU A 109 -2.57 11.21 -15.67
N VAL A 110 -3.57 10.83 -14.86
CA VAL A 110 -4.63 9.90 -15.28
C VAL A 110 -5.47 10.51 -16.41
N LEU A 111 -5.77 11.81 -16.34
CA LEU A 111 -6.50 12.54 -17.37
C LEU A 111 -5.64 12.70 -18.62
N ARG A 112 -4.33 12.92 -18.53
CA ARG A 112 -3.41 12.92 -19.67
C ARG A 112 -3.29 11.54 -20.29
N LYS A 113 -3.23 10.47 -19.50
CA LYS A 113 -3.27 9.08 -20.00
C LYS A 113 -4.61 8.79 -20.69
N ARG A 114 -5.74 9.17 -20.08
CA ARG A 114 -7.08 9.06 -20.68
C ARG A 114 -7.23 9.93 -21.92
N GLN A 115 -6.74 11.17 -21.92
CA GLN A 115 -6.75 12.07 -23.07
C GLN A 115 -5.85 11.52 -24.18
N HIS A 116 -4.69 10.96 -23.86
CA HIS A 116 -3.81 10.32 -24.83
C HIS A 116 -4.49 9.08 -25.44
N ILE A 117 -5.15 8.26 -24.63
CA ILE A 117 -6.00 7.15 -25.10
C ILE A 117 -7.15 7.67 -25.95
N VAL A 118 -7.84 8.73 -25.54
CA VAL A 118 -8.93 9.36 -26.30
C VAL A 118 -8.42 10.03 -27.57
N PHE A 119 -7.21 10.61 -27.60
CA PHE A 119 -6.56 11.15 -28.80
C PHE A 119 -6.10 10.05 -29.73
N LEU A 120 -5.62 8.91 -29.22
CA LEU A 120 -5.37 7.71 -30.02
C LEU A 120 -6.68 7.18 -30.59
N LEU A 121 -7.72 7.06 -29.77
CA LEU A 121 -9.05 6.62 -30.20
C LEU A 121 -9.69 7.61 -31.17
N MET A 122 -9.53 8.92 -30.98
CA MET A 122 -9.99 9.97 -31.91
C MET A 122 -9.14 9.99 -33.17
N GLY A 123 -7.84 9.72 -33.11
CA GLY A 123 -7.00 9.52 -34.29
C GLY A 123 -7.47 8.32 -35.10
N LEU A 124 -7.79 7.21 -34.42
CA LEU A 124 -8.36 6.00 -35.00
C LEU A 124 -9.79 6.22 -35.50
N ILE A 125 -10.62 7.00 -34.80
CA ILE A 125 -11.99 7.34 -35.20
C ILE A 125 -11.99 8.37 -36.32
N ALA A 126 -11.05 9.32 -36.35
CA ALA A 126 -10.91 10.33 -37.40
C ALA A 126 -10.30 9.72 -38.67
N GLU A 127 -9.34 8.79 -38.55
CA GLU A 127 -8.93 7.94 -39.67
C GLU A 127 -10.08 7.06 -40.13
N ARG A 128 -10.88 6.49 -39.21
CA ARG A 128 -12.07 5.70 -39.52
C ARG A 128 -13.22 6.53 -40.08
N GLU A 129 -13.37 7.81 -39.74
CA GLU A 129 -14.36 8.75 -40.28
C GLU A 129 -13.88 9.35 -41.59
N ALA A 130 -12.59 9.58 -41.77
CA ALA A 130 -12.00 9.92 -43.06
C ALA A 130 -12.12 8.74 -44.01
N LEU A 131 -11.81 7.52 -43.57
CA LEU A 131 -12.04 6.27 -44.31
C LEU A 131 -13.52 6.00 -44.51
N ALA A 132 -14.40 6.24 -43.53
CA ALA A 132 -15.84 6.06 -43.68
C ALA A 132 -16.46 7.13 -44.58
N LYS A 133 -16.00 8.39 -44.55
CA LYS A 133 -16.40 9.45 -45.49
C LYS A 133 -15.88 9.19 -46.90
N ASN A 134 -14.68 8.61 -47.02
CA ASN A 134 -14.12 8.18 -48.29
C ASN A 134 -14.89 6.96 -48.83
N VAL A 135 -15.31 6.04 -47.96
CA VAL A 135 -16.21 4.92 -48.25
C VAL A 135 -17.63 5.39 -48.56
N ASP A 136 -18.17 6.42 -47.90
CA ASP A 136 -19.47 7.05 -48.18
C ASP A 136 -19.44 7.85 -49.49
N GLN A 137 -18.33 8.53 -49.78
CA GLN A 137 -18.08 9.14 -51.09
C GLN A 137 -17.97 8.07 -52.18
N LEU A 138 -17.32 6.94 -51.90
CA LEU A 138 -17.27 5.78 -52.79
C LEU A 138 -18.66 5.16 -52.97
N PHE A 139 -19.47 5.04 -51.93
CA PHE A 139 -20.86 4.57 -52.01
C PHE A 139 -21.74 5.56 -52.79
N ARG A 140 -21.59 6.87 -52.58
CA ARG A 140 -22.30 7.89 -53.38
C ARG A 140 -21.91 7.84 -54.85
N LEU A 141 -20.61 7.72 -55.14
CA LEU A 141 -20.09 7.56 -56.50
C LEU A 141 -20.54 6.22 -57.13
N GLU A 142 -20.65 5.14 -56.35
CA GLU A 142 -21.17 3.85 -56.81
C GLU A 142 -22.68 3.91 -57.05
N ILE A 143 -23.45 4.59 -56.20
CA ILE A 143 -24.89 4.82 -56.39
C ILE A 143 -25.13 5.69 -57.63
N GLU A 144 -24.37 6.77 -57.82
CA GLU A 144 -24.40 7.58 -59.06
C GLU A 144 -23.99 6.76 -60.28
N ARG A 145 -22.99 5.88 -60.14
CA ARG A 145 -22.56 4.96 -61.19
C ARG A 145 -23.62 3.90 -61.50
N HIS A 146 -24.35 3.39 -60.52
CA HIS A 146 -25.46 2.46 -60.72
C HIS A 146 -26.67 3.17 -61.36
N LEU A 147 -27.00 4.38 -60.93
CA LEU A 147 -28.06 5.21 -61.54
C LEU A 147 -27.74 5.60 -62.99
N THR A 148 -26.45 5.75 -63.34
CA THR A 148 -25.99 6.00 -64.72
C THR A 148 -25.82 4.72 -65.53
N LYS A 149 -25.44 3.59 -64.91
CA LYS A 149 -25.42 2.24 -65.53
C LYS A 149 -26.82 1.69 -65.81
N ASP A 150 -27.83 2.04 -65.02
CA ASP A 150 -29.23 1.68 -65.31
C ASP A 150 -29.77 2.38 -66.58
N LYS A 151 -29.07 3.42 -67.06
CA LYS A 151 -29.34 4.01 -68.38
C LYS A 151 -28.54 3.38 -69.52
N HIS A 152 -27.42 2.70 -69.24
CA HIS A 152 -26.49 2.16 -70.23
C HIS A 152 -26.04 0.73 -69.85
N THR A 153 -26.98 -0.21 -69.87
CA THR A 153 -26.68 -1.64 -69.85
C THR A 153 -26.37 -2.12 -71.26
N GLU A 154 -25.08 -2.19 -71.60
CA GLU A 154 -24.50 -3.19 -72.51
C GLU A 154 -22.99 -2.95 -72.64
N HIS A 155 -22.18 -3.52 -71.76
CA HIS A 155 -20.92 -4.21 -72.09
C HIS A 155 -20.24 -4.72 -70.81
N LYS A 156 -19.78 -5.97 -70.88
CA LYS A 156 -19.03 -6.69 -69.83
C LYS A 156 -17.76 -5.92 -69.49
N GLU A 157 -17.44 -5.81 -68.21
CA GLU A 157 -16.10 -6.09 -67.68
C GLU A 157 -16.05 -6.11 -66.13
N THR A 158 -15.11 -6.89 -65.63
CA THR A 158 -15.17 -7.69 -64.41
C THR A 158 -14.18 -7.16 -63.37
N ILE A 159 -14.31 -5.89 -62.92
CA ILE A 159 -13.23 -5.24 -62.12
C ILE A 159 -13.69 -4.67 -60.75
N SER A 160 -14.96 -4.74 -60.38
CA SER A 160 -15.45 -4.03 -59.17
C SER A 160 -15.23 -4.75 -57.81
N GLY A 161 -14.75 -5.99 -57.79
CA GLY A 161 -14.60 -6.77 -56.53
C GLY A 161 -13.25 -6.62 -55.82
N HIS A 162 -12.18 -6.21 -56.53
CA HIS A 162 -10.82 -6.17 -55.97
C HIS A 162 -10.62 -5.05 -54.94
N SER A 163 -11.22 -3.87 -55.15
CA SER A 163 -11.03 -2.72 -54.25
C SER A 163 -11.66 -2.91 -52.86
N GLN A 164 -12.79 -3.63 -52.75
CA GLN A 164 -13.44 -3.88 -51.46
C GLN A 164 -12.70 -4.93 -50.62
N ILE A 165 -12.07 -5.92 -51.26
CA ILE A 165 -11.29 -6.96 -50.59
C ILE A 165 -9.97 -6.37 -50.07
N GLU A 166 -9.31 -5.50 -50.84
CA GLU A 166 -8.09 -4.80 -50.41
C GLU A 166 -8.33 -3.91 -49.17
N ILE A 167 -9.47 -3.20 -49.10
CA ILE A 167 -9.84 -2.39 -47.94
C ILE A 167 -10.07 -3.27 -46.70
N ILE A 168 -10.75 -4.40 -46.85
CA ILE A 168 -10.98 -5.33 -45.73
C ILE A 168 -9.66 -5.97 -45.27
N ASP A 169 -8.73 -6.23 -46.18
CA ASP A 169 -7.40 -6.75 -45.85
C ASP A 169 -6.55 -5.73 -45.09
N ALA A 170 -6.60 -4.45 -45.46
CA ALA A 170 -5.99 -3.38 -44.69
C ALA A 170 -6.60 -3.27 -43.27
N MET A 171 -7.93 -3.40 -43.14
CA MET A 171 -8.60 -3.41 -41.83
C MET A 171 -8.21 -4.61 -40.96
N ILE A 172 -8.17 -5.81 -41.54
CA ILE A 172 -7.73 -7.05 -40.86
C ILE A 172 -6.29 -6.90 -40.37
N SER A 173 -5.39 -6.38 -41.21
CA SER A 173 -4.00 -6.14 -40.84
C SER A 173 -3.88 -5.16 -39.67
N ASN A 174 -4.64 -4.06 -39.67
CA ASN A 174 -4.65 -3.09 -38.58
C ASN A 174 -5.18 -3.70 -37.27
N TYR A 175 -6.25 -4.50 -37.33
CA TYR A 175 -6.77 -5.21 -36.15
C TYR A 175 -5.76 -6.20 -35.57
N LEU A 176 -5.04 -6.95 -36.42
CA LEU A 176 -3.98 -7.85 -35.98
C LEU A 176 -2.82 -7.10 -35.30
N MET A 177 -2.39 -5.96 -35.86
CA MET A 177 -1.37 -5.12 -35.23
C MET A 177 -1.83 -4.57 -33.89
N THR A 178 -3.10 -4.17 -33.79
CA THR A 178 -3.67 -3.63 -32.54
C THR A 178 -3.80 -4.71 -31.47
N ILE A 179 -4.25 -5.92 -31.82
CA ILE A 179 -4.31 -7.05 -30.89
C ILE A 179 -2.90 -7.40 -30.40
N HIS A 180 -1.91 -7.43 -31.29
CA HIS A 180 -0.52 -7.65 -30.90
C HIS A 180 -0.01 -6.57 -29.94
N ALA A 181 -0.30 -5.29 -30.18
CA ALA A 181 0.08 -4.21 -29.27
C ALA A 181 -0.59 -4.34 -27.89
N LEU A 182 -1.87 -4.74 -27.86
CA LEU A 182 -2.59 -5.01 -26.61
C LEU A 182 -2.00 -6.21 -25.86
N ASP A 183 -1.60 -7.27 -26.57
CA ASP A 183 -0.98 -8.46 -25.96
C ASP A 183 0.40 -8.12 -25.34
N VAL A 184 1.19 -7.26 -26.00
CA VAL A 184 2.48 -6.78 -25.45
C VAL A 184 2.28 -5.98 -24.15
N GLU A 185 1.34 -5.03 -24.14
CA GLU A 185 1.07 -4.23 -22.94
C GLU A 185 0.38 -5.04 -21.83
N LEU A 186 -0.46 -6.05 -22.17
CA LEU A 186 -1.01 -6.99 -21.19
C LEU A 186 0.07 -7.82 -20.52
N ASN A 187 1.06 -8.32 -21.27
CA ASN A 187 2.19 -9.05 -20.70
C ASN A 187 3.00 -8.16 -19.76
N LYS A 188 3.24 -6.90 -20.13
CA LYS A 188 3.94 -5.93 -19.29
C LYS A 188 3.17 -5.61 -17.99
N LEU A 189 1.85 -5.45 -18.06
CA LEU A 189 1.01 -5.28 -16.87
C LEU A 189 1.06 -6.52 -15.97
N GLU A 190 1.09 -7.72 -16.55
CA GLU A 190 1.21 -8.97 -15.79
C GLU A 190 2.58 -9.10 -15.10
N GLU A 191 3.67 -8.69 -15.76
CA GLU A 191 5.00 -8.59 -15.14
C GLU A 191 5.00 -7.59 -13.97
N GLN A 192 4.39 -6.41 -14.15
CA GLN A 192 4.27 -5.41 -13.09
C GLN A 192 3.43 -5.91 -11.91
N LEU A 193 2.29 -6.57 -12.17
CA LEU A 193 1.47 -7.18 -11.12
C LEU A 193 2.24 -8.26 -10.36
N ASN A 194 2.97 -9.11 -11.05
CA ASN A 194 3.81 -10.15 -10.43
C ASN A 194 4.92 -9.54 -9.57
N GLN A 195 5.50 -8.41 -9.98
CA GLN A 195 6.50 -7.70 -9.20
C GLN A 195 5.88 -7.09 -7.93
N VAL A 196 4.72 -6.43 -8.04
CA VAL A 196 4.00 -5.88 -6.89
C VAL A 196 3.58 -6.98 -5.91
N GLU A 197 3.15 -8.15 -6.41
CA GLU A 197 2.78 -9.27 -5.53
C GLU A 197 3.99 -9.82 -4.76
N LYS A 198 5.16 -9.92 -5.41
CA LYS A 198 6.40 -10.31 -4.72
C LYS A 198 6.80 -9.29 -3.66
N GLU A 199 6.64 -8.00 -3.95
CA GLU A 199 6.92 -6.93 -2.99
C GLU A 199 5.93 -6.96 -1.81
N LEU A 200 4.65 -7.25 -2.06
CA LEU A 200 3.64 -7.43 -1.00
C LEU A 200 3.97 -8.62 -0.11
N ILE A 201 4.32 -9.78 -0.67
CA ILE A 201 4.76 -10.96 0.10
C ILE A 201 5.99 -10.62 0.94
N ALA A 202 6.97 -9.93 0.36
CA ALA A 202 8.16 -9.52 1.11
C ALA A 202 7.83 -8.52 2.25
N ILE A 203 6.84 -7.65 2.07
CA ILE A 203 6.36 -6.74 3.12
C ILE A 203 5.63 -7.52 4.22
N GLU A 204 4.86 -8.54 3.88
CA GLU A 204 4.20 -9.41 4.86
C GLU A 204 5.23 -10.21 5.69
N GLU A 205 6.26 -10.76 5.05
CA GLU A 205 7.39 -11.39 5.74
C GLU A 205 8.16 -10.40 6.64
N GLU A 206 8.34 -9.16 6.18
CA GLU A 206 8.94 -8.08 6.95
C GLU A 206 8.06 -7.66 8.15
N GLU A 207 6.73 -7.64 7.97
CA GLU A 207 5.74 -7.34 9.01
C GLU A 207 5.83 -8.34 10.16
N GLU A 208 5.91 -9.64 9.86
CA GLU A 208 6.11 -10.68 10.88
C GLU A 208 7.43 -10.49 11.66
N GLN A 209 8.51 -10.12 10.98
CA GLN A 209 9.79 -9.84 11.63
C GLN A 209 9.74 -8.58 12.51
N ILE A 210 9.05 -7.54 12.04
CA ILE A 210 8.89 -6.28 12.78
C ILE A 210 7.99 -6.49 13.98
N GLU A 211 6.92 -7.29 13.88
CA GLU A 211 6.07 -7.65 15.01
C GLU A 211 6.88 -8.40 16.07
N ALA A 212 7.66 -9.42 15.66
CA ALA A 212 8.53 -10.16 16.57
C ALA A 212 9.60 -9.27 17.24
N TYR A 213 10.10 -8.26 16.52
CA TYR A 213 11.02 -7.24 17.02
C TYR A 213 10.34 -6.29 18.02
N HIS A 214 9.15 -5.78 17.71
CA HIS A 214 8.39 -4.90 18.60
C HIS A 214 7.94 -5.62 19.88
N ASP A 215 7.52 -6.89 19.78
CA ASP A 215 7.17 -7.72 20.93
C ASP A 215 8.35 -7.87 21.91
N GLU A 216 9.57 -8.02 21.39
CA GLU A 216 10.79 -8.09 22.20
C GLU A 216 11.01 -6.76 22.94
N LEU A 217 10.95 -5.64 22.21
CA LEU A 217 11.11 -4.31 22.80
C LEU A 217 10.03 -4.02 23.85
N HIS A 218 8.78 -4.39 23.61
CA HIS A 218 7.69 -4.25 24.58
C HIS A 218 7.97 -5.03 25.86
N THR A 219 8.48 -6.26 25.75
CA THR A 219 8.91 -7.04 26.92
C THR A 219 9.99 -6.30 27.73
N HIS A 220 10.90 -5.60 27.04
CA HIS A 220 11.90 -4.77 27.70
C HIS A 220 11.35 -3.49 28.34
N ILE A 221 10.36 -2.86 27.71
CA ILE A 221 9.62 -1.70 28.23
C ILE A 221 8.83 -2.09 29.47
N ASP A 222 8.05 -3.17 29.42
CA ASP A 222 7.20 -3.61 30.53
C ASP A 222 8.02 -3.89 31.78
N ILE A 223 9.18 -4.54 31.61
CA ILE A 223 10.10 -4.78 32.70
C ILE A 223 10.64 -3.48 33.27
N LEU A 224 11.06 -2.55 32.42
CA LEU A 224 11.51 -1.23 32.86
C LEU A 224 10.39 -0.49 33.62
N ASP A 225 9.17 -0.51 33.09
CA ASP A 225 7.98 0.12 33.68
C ASP A 225 7.71 -0.42 35.08
N LYS A 226 7.92 -1.72 35.33
CA LYS A 226 7.76 -2.30 36.69
C LYS A 226 8.75 -1.74 37.72
N TYR A 227 9.97 -1.38 37.30
CA TYR A 227 10.90 -0.66 38.18
C TYR A 227 10.53 0.83 38.28
N LEU A 228 10.10 1.43 37.17
CA LEU A 228 9.81 2.86 37.07
C LEU A 228 8.47 3.29 37.71
N GLU A 229 7.52 2.37 37.89
CA GLU A 229 6.24 2.55 38.63
C GLU A 229 6.45 2.85 40.12
N LEU A 230 7.65 2.65 40.64
CA LEU A 230 7.98 3.00 42.01
C LEU A 230 7.96 4.53 42.18
N PRO A 231 7.27 5.09 43.18
CA PRO A 231 7.39 6.52 43.49
C PRO A 231 8.81 6.80 43.97
N ILE A 232 9.65 7.29 43.05
CA ILE A 232 11.10 7.40 43.26
C ILE A 232 11.45 8.54 44.21
N LEU A 233 10.61 9.58 44.26
CA LEU A 233 10.83 10.83 45.01
C LEU A 233 9.83 11.05 46.16
N SER A 234 8.62 10.51 46.06
CA SER A 234 7.69 10.44 47.18
C SER A 234 8.09 9.24 48.03
N HIS A 235 8.23 9.39 49.35
CA HIS A 235 8.66 8.30 50.24
C HIS A 235 8.01 6.97 49.83
N PRO A 236 8.81 5.99 49.35
CA PRO A 236 8.26 4.72 48.91
C PRO A 236 7.41 4.16 50.04
N GLN A 237 6.11 3.98 49.79
CA GLN A 237 5.20 3.47 50.83
C GLN A 237 5.57 2.04 51.24
N GLU A 238 6.27 1.34 50.35
CA GLU A 238 6.74 -0.01 50.53
C GLU A 238 8.27 0.00 50.72
N PRO A 239 8.85 -0.79 51.64
CA PRO A 239 10.28 -0.99 51.71
C PRO A 239 10.77 -1.82 50.50
N PRO A 240 12.02 -1.64 50.04
CA PRO A 240 12.56 -2.39 48.89
C PRO A 240 12.37 -3.91 49.02
N ALA A 241 12.57 -4.46 50.21
CA ALA A 241 12.38 -5.88 50.50
C ALA A 241 10.97 -6.39 50.18
N ALA A 242 9.93 -5.63 50.55
CA ALA A 242 8.55 -6.02 50.29
C ALA A 242 8.20 -5.92 48.80
N PHE A 243 8.65 -4.86 48.11
CA PHE A 243 8.48 -4.74 46.67
C PHE A 243 9.10 -5.92 45.92
N MET A 244 10.31 -6.33 46.32
CA MET A 244 11.04 -7.44 45.70
C MET A 244 10.34 -8.78 45.92
N GLU A 245 9.85 -9.03 47.13
CA GLU A 245 9.07 -10.22 47.45
C GLU A 245 7.76 -10.28 46.66
N ARG A 246 7.04 -9.16 46.60
CA ARG A 246 5.84 -9.03 45.76
C ARG A 246 6.15 -9.32 44.30
N ARG A 247 7.22 -8.73 43.76
CA ARG A 247 7.64 -8.97 42.37
C ARG A 247 8.00 -10.43 42.13
N ARG A 248 8.69 -11.10 43.07
CA ARG A 248 8.98 -12.54 43.01
C ARG A 248 7.72 -13.37 42.93
N THR A 249 6.73 -13.09 43.78
CA THR A 249 5.46 -13.83 43.76
C THR A 249 4.69 -13.66 42.45
N LEU A 250 4.68 -12.45 41.90
CA LEU A 250 4.06 -12.17 40.59
C LEU A 250 4.80 -12.89 39.46
N LEU A 251 6.14 -12.82 39.42
CA LEU A 251 6.93 -13.51 38.41
C LEU A 251 6.75 -15.04 38.48
N MET A 252 6.61 -15.61 39.67
CA MET A 252 6.29 -17.03 39.82
C MET A 252 4.91 -17.37 39.26
N GLN A 253 3.90 -16.53 39.50
CA GLN A 253 2.55 -16.72 38.96
C GLN A 253 2.52 -16.58 37.44
N ASP A 254 3.21 -15.59 36.90
CA ASP A 254 3.31 -15.37 35.45
C ASP A 254 4.07 -16.54 34.79
N LEU A 255 5.15 -17.03 35.40
CA LEU A 255 5.88 -18.21 34.91
C LEU A 255 4.99 -19.44 34.81
N GLU A 256 4.19 -19.72 35.84
CA GLU A 256 3.25 -20.84 35.83
C GLU A 256 2.22 -20.68 34.71
N ARG A 257 1.63 -19.49 34.58
CA ARG A 257 0.67 -19.18 33.49
C ARG A 257 1.27 -19.40 32.10
N TYR A 258 2.49 -18.92 31.86
CA TYR A 258 3.14 -19.10 30.56
C TYR A 258 3.54 -20.56 30.30
N ARG A 259 3.88 -21.34 31.33
CA ARG A 259 4.12 -22.79 31.19
C ARG A 259 2.84 -23.56 30.91
N GLU A 260 1.73 -23.21 31.54
CA GLU A 260 0.40 -23.75 31.20
C GLU A 260 0.04 -23.44 29.74
N GLN A 261 0.28 -22.20 29.30
CA GLN A 261 0.06 -21.78 27.93
C GLN A 261 0.96 -22.54 26.94
N GLU A 262 2.25 -22.75 27.26
CA GLU A 262 3.17 -23.56 26.45
C GLU A 262 2.67 -25.01 26.32
N ALA A 263 2.17 -25.61 27.41
CA ALA A 263 1.62 -26.96 27.41
C ALA A 263 0.35 -27.06 26.55
N LEU A 264 -0.53 -26.06 26.61
CA LEU A 264 -1.73 -25.98 25.75
C LEU A 264 -1.35 -25.83 24.26
N HIS A 265 -0.39 -24.96 23.95
CA HIS A 265 0.10 -24.78 22.58
C HIS A 265 0.80 -26.02 22.02
N ARG A 266 1.48 -26.79 22.86
CA ARG A 266 2.11 -28.07 22.45
C ARG A 266 1.10 -29.12 22.00
N ASN A 267 -0.12 -29.07 22.54
CA ASN A 267 -1.19 -30.03 22.27
C ASN A 267 -2.16 -29.58 21.17
N THR A 268 -2.04 -28.34 20.70
CA THR A 268 -2.92 -27.76 19.66
C THR A 268 -2.23 -27.86 18.31
N LEU A 269 -2.86 -28.56 17.35
CA LEU A 269 -2.40 -28.60 15.95
C LEU A 269 -2.89 -27.35 15.23
N SER A 270 -1.95 -26.53 14.74
CA SER A 270 -2.24 -25.40 13.84
C SER A 270 -2.23 -25.89 12.39
N GLU A 271 -3.04 -25.28 11.53
CA GLU A 271 -3.01 -25.54 10.08
C GLU A 271 -1.76 -24.96 9.40
N ASP A 272 -1.17 -23.91 9.98
CA ASP A 272 0.09 -23.31 9.54
C ASP A 272 1.25 -23.60 10.51
N PRO A 273 2.31 -24.32 10.07
CA PRO A 273 3.48 -24.61 10.90
C PRO A 273 4.29 -23.37 11.28
N ASN A 274 4.34 -22.33 10.43
CA ASN A 274 5.14 -21.13 10.70
C ASN A 274 4.53 -20.29 11.82
N THR A 275 3.22 -20.03 11.75
CA THR A 275 2.48 -19.34 12.82
C THR A 275 2.60 -20.06 14.16
N GLN A 276 2.57 -21.41 14.14
CA GLN A 276 2.73 -22.21 15.36
C GLN A 276 4.14 -22.09 15.95
N GLU A 277 5.17 -22.13 15.11
CA GLU A 277 6.56 -21.96 15.55
C GLU A 277 6.80 -20.56 16.13
N MET A 278 6.26 -19.51 15.49
CA MET A 278 6.36 -18.13 15.99
C MET A 278 5.68 -17.96 17.36
N ALA A 279 4.45 -18.44 17.52
CA ALA A 279 3.73 -18.38 18.79
C ALA A 279 4.46 -19.12 19.91
N ARG A 280 5.01 -20.29 19.60
CA ARG A 280 5.85 -21.06 20.54
C ARG A 280 7.11 -20.29 20.90
N ASN A 281 7.82 -19.74 19.92
CA ASN A 281 9.02 -18.94 20.14
C ASN A 281 8.73 -17.70 20.99
N ARG A 282 7.56 -17.09 20.84
CA ARG A 282 7.09 -15.96 21.68
C ARG A 282 6.92 -16.39 23.15
N ILE A 283 6.20 -17.49 23.38
CA ILE A 283 5.99 -18.03 24.74
C ILE A 283 7.32 -18.44 25.38
N SER A 284 8.16 -19.21 24.68
CA SER A 284 9.45 -19.64 25.20
C SER A 284 10.43 -18.47 25.42
N ARG A 285 10.29 -17.36 24.69
CA ARG A 285 11.03 -16.11 24.99
C ARG A 285 10.53 -15.47 26.28
N HIS A 286 9.23 -15.33 26.46
CA HIS A 286 8.66 -14.76 27.70
C HIS A 286 9.03 -15.59 28.94
N ILE A 287 8.98 -16.92 28.84
CA ILE A 287 9.44 -17.83 29.91
C ILE A 287 10.90 -17.55 30.27
N ARG A 288 11.80 -17.52 29.29
CA ARG A 288 13.23 -17.23 29.51
C ARG A 288 13.46 -15.88 30.18
N THR A 289 12.72 -14.86 29.76
CA THR A 289 12.80 -13.52 30.35
C THR A 289 12.35 -13.54 31.82
N ILE A 290 11.19 -14.13 32.12
CA ILE A 290 10.66 -14.25 33.48
C ILE A 290 11.61 -15.05 34.37
N GLU A 291 12.16 -16.16 33.87
CA GLU A 291 13.14 -16.98 34.61
C GLU A 291 14.41 -16.19 34.94
N HIS A 292 14.92 -15.40 34.00
CA HIS A 292 16.07 -14.54 34.23
C HIS A 292 15.79 -13.45 35.28
N GLU A 293 14.61 -12.80 35.22
CA GLU A 293 14.18 -11.85 36.24
C GLU A 293 14.05 -12.50 37.62
N LEU A 294 13.43 -13.66 37.67
CA LEU A 294 13.19 -14.40 38.91
C LEU A 294 14.53 -14.85 39.52
N HIS A 295 15.47 -15.32 38.70
CA HIS A 295 16.83 -15.64 39.14
C HIS A 295 17.54 -14.40 39.70
N PHE A 296 17.43 -13.23 39.05
CA PHE A 296 17.95 -11.98 39.61
C PHE A 296 17.35 -11.68 40.99
N HIS A 297 16.02 -11.77 41.08
CA HIS A 297 15.32 -11.51 42.33
C HIS A 297 15.66 -12.53 43.42
N GLN A 298 16.03 -13.76 43.08
CA GLN A 298 16.49 -14.77 44.04
C GLN A 298 17.95 -14.56 44.47
N ALA A 299 18.85 -14.35 43.50
CA ALA A 299 20.30 -14.33 43.70
C ALA A 299 20.80 -13.06 44.39
N HIS A 300 20.18 -11.91 44.13
CA HIS A 300 20.69 -10.61 44.58
C HIS A 300 19.90 -9.99 45.74
N LEU A 301 18.75 -10.55 46.12
CA LEU A 301 17.80 -9.87 47.02
C LEU A 301 17.54 -10.58 48.34
N SER A 302 18.14 -11.75 48.55
CA SER A 302 18.15 -12.38 49.88
C SER A 302 19.13 -11.70 50.86
N GLN A 303 20.05 -10.82 50.42
CA GLN A 303 21.12 -10.30 51.28
C GLN A 303 21.60 -8.81 51.11
N THR A 304 21.17 -8.00 50.12
CA THR A 304 22.03 -6.84 49.73
C THR A 304 21.41 -5.45 49.56
N ALA A 305 20.11 -5.27 49.25
CA ALA A 305 19.58 -3.91 48.95
C ALA A 305 18.96 -3.26 50.21
N ILE A 306 19.60 -2.23 50.75
CA ILE A 306 19.12 -1.48 51.93
C ILE A 306 18.20 -0.33 51.51
N ASN A 307 18.32 0.16 50.27
CA ASN A 307 17.50 1.23 49.71
C ASN A 307 17.24 1.01 48.19
N TYR A 308 16.32 1.81 47.64
CA TYR A 308 15.97 1.72 46.22
C TYR A 308 17.12 2.13 45.28
N GLU A 309 18.02 3.03 45.69
CA GLU A 309 19.14 3.44 44.83
C GLU A 309 20.08 2.25 44.56
N GLU A 310 20.35 1.45 45.59
CA GLU A 310 21.13 0.21 45.47
C GLU A 310 20.43 -0.83 44.59
N LEU A 311 19.10 -0.97 44.72
CA LEU A 311 18.30 -1.87 43.89
C LEU A 311 18.42 -1.51 42.40
N PHE A 312 18.25 -0.23 42.06
CA PHE A 312 18.40 0.25 40.68
C PHE A 312 19.84 0.12 40.18
N ARG A 313 20.84 0.32 41.05
CA ARG A 313 22.26 0.12 40.70
C ARG A 313 22.57 -1.33 40.36
N LEU A 314 22.06 -2.29 41.15
CA LEU A 314 22.24 -3.73 40.91
C LEU A 314 21.55 -4.16 39.60
N ALA A 315 20.32 -3.71 39.37
CA ALA A 315 19.59 -3.97 38.12
C ALA A 315 20.34 -3.41 36.89
N LEU A 316 20.94 -2.22 37.02
CA LEU A 316 21.74 -1.60 35.97
C LEU A 316 23.02 -2.40 35.67
N GLU A 317 23.72 -2.85 36.71
CA GLU A 317 24.95 -3.64 36.59
C GLU A 317 24.70 -4.99 35.92
N GLN A 318 23.59 -5.65 36.26
CA GLN A 318 23.17 -6.88 35.58
C GLN A 318 22.83 -6.61 34.11
N THR A 319 22.04 -5.56 33.82
CA THR A 319 21.66 -5.19 32.45
C THR A 319 22.91 -4.97 31.59
N ARG A 320 23.91 -4.25 32.11
CA ARG A 320 25.20 -4.03 31.44
C ARG A 320 25.99 -5.32 31.23
N SER A 321 26.02 -6.18 32.24
CA SER A 321 26.70 -7.48 32.13
C SER A 321 26.08 -8.33 31.03
N LYS A 322 24.73 -8.33 30.93
CA LYS A 322 24.01 -9.05 29.87
C LYS A 322 24.27 -8.46 28.48
N ILE A 323 24.27 -7.13 28.36
CA ILE A 323 24.64 -6.45 27.11
C ILE A 323 26.05 -6.86 26.67
N GLN A 324 27.01 -6.90 27.60
CA GLN A 324 28.38 -7.28 27.30
C GLN A 324 28.49 -8.76 26.91
N GLU A 325 27.79 -9.66 27.62
CA GLU A 325 27.71 -11.08 27.29
C GLU A 325 27.21 -11.29 25.86
N LEU A 326 26.06 -10.71 25.52
CA LEU A 326 25.45 -10.83 24.19
C LEU A 326 26.32 -10.22 23.09
N LYS A 327 26.94 -9.07 23.34
CA LYS A 327 27.90 -8.45 22.40
C LYS A 327 29.13 -9.33 22.16
N SER A 328 29.58 -10.08 23.17
CA SER A 328 30.73 -10.98 23.08
C SER A 328 30.41 -12.28 22.31
N GLN A 329 29.14 -12.70 22.34
CA GLN A 329 28.64 -13.90 21.64
C GLN A 329 28.18 -13.62 20.19
N SER A 330 28.14 -12.35 19.76
CA SER A 330 27.55 -11.94 18.48
C SER A 330 28.53 -12.04 17.31
N THR A 331 28.49 -13.16 16.58
CA THR A 331 28.92 -13.26 15.17
C THR A 331 27.69 -13.59 14.30
N SER A 332 26.99 -12.54 13.85
CA SER A 332 25.84 -12.53 12.91
C SER A 332 24.54 -13.24 13.38
N GLY A 333 23.45 -12.48 13.55
CA GLY A 333 22.10 -12.99 13.84
C GLY A 333 21.20 -11.97 14.56
N PRO A 334 19.90 -12.26 14.76
CA PRO A 334 18.82 -11.35 15.20
C PRO A 334 18.89 -10.93 16.68
N LEU A 335 20.09 -10.80 17.23
CA LEU A 335 20.40 -10.28 18.57
C LEU A 335 20.20 -8.76 18.70
N GLY A 336 19.82 -8.08 17.60
CA GLY A 336 19.60 -6.64 17.58
C GLY A 336 18.48 -6.19 18.52
N ALA A 337 17.34 -6.89 18.52
CA ALA A 337 16.17 -6.53 19.31
C ALA A 337 16.42 -6.65 20.83
N GLU A 338 17.01 -7.77 21.27
CA GLU A 338 17.33 -8.02 22.67
C GLU A 338 18.39 -7.03 23.19
N ILE A 339 19.44 -6.77 22.40
CA ILE A 339 20.47 -5.79 22.77
C ILE A 339 19.88 -4.38 22.81
N GLU A 340 19.03 -3.99 21.86
CA GLU A 340 18.37 -2.69 21.85
C GLU A 340 17.40 -2.53 23.04
N GLY A 341 16.61 -3.56 23.33
CA GLY A 341 15.74 -3.59 24.51
C GLY A 341 16.52 -3.50 25.83
N LEU A 342 17.66 -4.18 25.93
CA LEU A 342 18.55 -4.04 27.10
C LEU A 342 19.19 -2.64 27.18
N GLN A 343 19.57 -2.04 26.06
CA GLN A 343 20.08 -0.66 26.03
C GLN A 343 19.01 0.34 26.47
N LEU A 344 17.76 0.14 26.07
CA LEU A 344 16.63 0.90 26.57
C LEU A 344 16.51 0.77 28.10
N ARG A 345 16.54 -0.47 28.62
CA ARG A 345 16.53 -0.70 30.08
C ARG A 345 17.68 0.01 30.77
N GLU A 346 18.89 -0.06 30.21
CA GLU A 346 20.06 0.65 30.72
C GLU A 346 19.81 2.16 30.80
N GLN A 347 19.34 2.77 29.73
CA GLN A 347 19.05 4.21 29.66
C GLN A 347 17.96 4.62 30.67
N GLY A 348 16.91 3.81 30.82
CA GLY A 348 15.85 4.02 31.79
C GLY A 348 16.36 3.98 33.24
N LEU A 349 17.12 2.95 33.60
CA LEU A 349 17.71 2.79 34.94
C LEU A 349 18.72 3.90 35.27
N VAL A 350 19.58 4.27 34.31
CA VAL A 350 20.51 5.41 34.47
C VAL A 350 19.74 6.71 34.69
N SER A 351 18.63 6.89 33.98
CA SER A 351 17.76 8.05 34.10
C SER A 351 17.10 8.12 35.47
N ALA A 352 16.55 7.00 35.97
CA ALA A 352 16.00 6.88 37.31
C ALA A 352 17.03 7.22 38.39
N LEU A 353 18.24 6.68 38.32
CA LEU A 353 19.32 7.00 39.27
C LEU A 353 19.70 8.49 39.26
N LYS A 354 19.64 9.17 38.10
CA LYS A 354 19.88 10.62 38.03
C LYS A 354 18.77 11.41 38.72
N VAL A 355 17.52 10.95 38.63
CA VAL A 355 16.37 11.57 39.32
C VAL A 355 16.47 11.35 40.83
N MET A 356 16.76 10.13 41.29
CA MET A 356 16.95 9.80 42.71
C MET A 356 18.01 10.68 43.39
N ARG A 357 19.08 10.99 42.65
CA ARG A 357 20.18 11.85 43.11
C ARG A 357 19.90 13.34 42.97
N ASN A 358 18.67 13.73 42.67
CA ASN A 358 18.24 15.11 42.40
C ASN A 358 19.05 15.82 41.29
N LYS A 359 19.66 15.07 40.36
CA LYS A 359 20.42 15.65 39.22
C LYS A 359 19.50 16.04 38.07
N LYS A 360 18.34 15.40 37.97
CA LYS A 360 17.30 15.65 36.97
C LYS A 360 15.92 15.62 37.63
N ILE A 361 14.94 16.22 36.98
CA ILE A 361 13.53 16.18 37.37
C ILE A 361 12.70 15.55 36.27
N LEU A 362 11.53 15.04 36.66
CA LEU A 362 10.53 14.49 35.78
C LEU A 362 9.44 15.51 35.53
N LEU A 363 9.03 15.67 34.27
CA LEU A 363 7.91 16.52 33.88
C LEU A 363 6.88 15.68 33.12
N ASN A 364 5.60 15.93 33.36
CA ASN A 364 4.51 15.34 32.59
C ASN A 364 4.35 16.02 31.22
N ASP A 365 3.30 15.64 30.50
CA ASP A 365 2.90 16.22 29.23
C ASP A 365 2.57 17.72 29.31
N LYS A 366 2.13 18.22 30.49
CA LYS A 366 1.84 19.64 30.77
C LYS A 366 3.04 20.41 31.33
N LEU A 367 4.23 19.79 31.32
CA LEU A 367 5.46 20.35 31.89
C LEU A 367 5.40 20.61 33.41
N GLU A 368 4.47 19.95 34.10
CA GLU A 368 4.38 19.98 35.55
C GLU A 368 5.32 18.92 36.13
N GLN A 369 5.97 19.25 37.25
CA GLN A 369 6.86 18.31 37.91
C GLN A 369 6.08 17.14 38.50
N VAL A 370 6.48 15.93 38.12
CA VAL A 370 5.95 14.67 38.67
C VAL A 370 7.04 13.90 39.40
N PHE A 371 6.63 12.91 40.20
CA PHE A 371 7.53 12.12 41.04
C PHE A 371 7.55 10.62 40.67
N ASP A 372 6.81 10.28 39.61
CA ASP A 372 6.64 8.94 39.07
C ASP A 372 6.97 8.97 37.57
N PHE A 373 7.75 8.00 37.12
CA PHE A 373 8.12 7.87 35.71
C PHE A 373 6.94 7.46 34.83
N SER A 374 5.91 6.79 35.38
CA SER A 374 4.71 6.41 34.63
C SER A 374 3.96 7.64 34.09
N GLN A 375 4.04 8.77 34.81
CA GLN A 375 3.43 10.04 34.45
C GLN A 375 4.39 10.97 33.69
N ALA A 376 5.67 10.63 33.64
CA ALA A 376 6.73 11.50 33.14
C ALA A 376 6.92 11.34 31.63
N ARG A 377 6.74 12.43 30.90
CA ARG A 377 7.09 12.53 29.48
C ARG A 377 8.53 12.99 29.27
N PHE A 378 9.03 13.86 30.15
CA PHE A 378 10.36 14.46 30.03
C PHE A 378 11.23 14.23 31.27
N ILE A 379 12.53 14.15 31.05
CA ILE A 379 13.57 14.05 32.07
C ILE A 379 14.71 15.05 31.82
N VAL A 380 14.60 16.20 32.45
CA VAL A 380 15.46 17.37 32.20
C VAL A 380 16.25 17.78 33.44
N LYS A 381 17.30 18.57 33.27
CA LYS A 381 17.94 19.25 34.42
C LYS A 381 17.02 20.34 34.96
N HIS A 382 17.15 20.67 36.25
CA HIS A 382 16.39 21.76 36.88
C HIS A 382 16.48 23.09 36.11
N GLU A 383 17.65 23.42 35.56
CA GLU A 383 17.85 24.64 34.77
C GLU A 383 17.16 24.58 33.39
N GLU A 384 17.14 23.39 32.77
CA GLU A 384 16.57 23.17 31.43
C GLU A 384 15.04 23.14 31.47
N ALA A 385 14.44 22.82 32.62
CA ALA A 385 12.98 22.78 32.79
C ALA A 385 12.30 24.12 32.47
N LYS A 386 12.96 25.25 32.78
CA LYS A 386 12.44 26.59 32.47
C LYS A 386 12.51 26.92 30.97
N CYS A 387 13.34 26.20 30.24
CA CYS A 387 13.58 26.39 28.81
C CYS A 387 12.62 25.55 27.95
N LEU A 388 11.97 24.55 28.54
CA LEU A 388 10.98 23.74 27.86
C LEU A 388 9.61 24.41 28.05
N ILE A 389 8.95 24.73 26.94
CA ILE A 389 7.65 25.42 26.94
C ILE A 389 6.66 24.68 26.04
N GLN A 390 5.38 24.78 26.38
CA GLN A 390 4.28 24.18 25.63
C GLN A 390 3.29 25.30 25.24
N LYS A 391 2.84 25.29 23.99
CA LYS A 391 1.75 26.17 23.51
C LYS A 391 0.39 25.48 23.67
N ASP A 392 -0.68 26.27 23.55
CA ASP A 392 -2.07 25.80 23.66
C ASP A 392 -2.45 24.74 22.62
N ASP A 393 -1.71 24.65 21.51
CA ASP A 393 -1.85 23.61 20.47
C ASP A 393 -1.21 22.26 20.86
N GLY A 394 -0.63 22.17 22.06
CA GLY A 394 0.06 21.00 22.57
C GLY A 394 1.49 20.81 22.04
N SER A 395 2.00 21.75 21.23
CA SER A 395 3.36 21.67 20.70
C SER A 395 4.41 22.12 21.73
N TYR A 396 5.56 21.45 21.72
CA TYR A 396 6.70 21.74 22.61
C TYR A 396 7.77 22.51 21.87
N ALA A 397 8.46 23.39 22.58
CA ALA A 397 9.62 24.13 22.08
C ALA A 397 10.69 24.26 23.16
N LEU A 398 11.95 24.31 22.74
CA LEU A 398 13.10 24.46 23.61
C LEU A 398 13.75 25.84 23.34
N ILE A 399 13.61 26.75 24.31
CA ILE A 399 14.13 28.11 24.20
C ILE A 399 15.52 28.24 24.84
N PRO A 400 16.35 29.20 24.39
CA PRO A 400 17.61 29.53 25.06
C PRO A 400 17.38 30.02 26.50
N LYS A 401 18.35 29.76 27.40
CA LYS A 401 18.27 30.09 28.83
C LYS A 401 18.03 31.58 29.13
N ASP A 402 18.48 32.46 28.24
CA ASP A 402 18.44 33.91 28.43
C ASP A 402 17.17 34.56 27.87
N MET A 403 16.24 33.75 27.35
CA MET A 403 15.10 34.20 26.59
C MET A 403 13.80 34.10 27.41
N ASP A 404 12.96 35.13 27.34
CA ASP A 404 11.69 35.16 28.07
C ASP A 404 10.60 34.42 27.26
N PRO A 405 9.98 33.35 27.81
CA PRO A 405 8.87 32.63 27.19
C PRO A 405 7.74 33.52 26.68
N LYS A 406 7.51 34.66 27.37
CA LYS A 406 6.38 35.56 27.08
C LYS A 406 6.67 36.55 25.94
N LYS A 407 7.89 36.59 25.41
CA LYS A 407 8.33 37.56 24.40
C LYS A 407 8.84 36.93 23.10
N LEU A 408 8.54 35.65 22.85
CA LEU A 408 8.96 34.99 21.62
C LEU A 408 8.22 35.52 20.39
N THR A 409 8.98 35.85 19.35
CA THR A 409 8.43 36.04 18.00
C THR A 409 8.11 34.68 17.36
N GLN A 410 7.30 34.70 16.30
CA GLN A 410 6.91 33.47 15.59
C GLN A 410 8.13 32.72 15.00
N ASP A 411 9.08 33.43 14.41
CA ASP A 411 10.30 32.81 13.86
C ASP A 411 11.16 32.16 14.95
N GLN A 412 11.24 32.81 16.12
CA GLN A 412 11.95 32.28 17.28
C GLN A 412 11.25 31.04 17.83
N TRP A 413 9.92 31.00 17.78
CA TRP A 413 9.14 29.82 18.15
C TRP A 413 9.40 28.64 17.20
N GLU A 414 9.39 28.87 15.89
CA GLU A 414 9.67 27.83 14.90
C GLU A 414 11.09 27.29 15.04
N GLN A 415 12.07 28.17 15.29
CA GLN A 415 13.43 27.74 15.60
C GLN A 415 13.51 26.96 16.92
N ALA A 416 12.80 27.40 17.97
CA ALA A 416 12.76 26.70 19.25
C ALA A 416 12.09 25.32 19.16
N LYS A 417 11.10 25.16 18.26
CA LYS A 417 10.50 23.87 17.93
C LYS A 417 11.50 22.95 17.23
N LEU A 418 12.24 23.46 16.24
CA LEU A 418 13.32 22.70 15.59
C LEU A 418 14.40 22.28 16.60
N ASN A 419 14.77 23.16 17.53
CA ASN A 419 15.71 22.84 18.60
C ASN A 419 15.15 21.76 19.53
N PHE A 420 13.86 21.80 19.85
CA PHE A 420 13.19 20.75 20.61
C PHE A 420 13.26 19.42 19.85
N ASP A 421 12.94 19.40 18.56
CA ASP A 421 12.97 18.17 17.75
C ASP A 421 14.38 17.56 17.68
N GLN A 422 15.43 18.39 17.61
CA GLN A 422 16.83 17.96 17.65
C GLN A 422 17.25 17.39 19.01
N GLU A 423 16.79 18.00 20.10
CA GLU A 423 17.13 17.61 21.47
C GLU A 423 16.14 16.61 22.09
N LYS A 424 15.08 16.26 21.35
CA LYS A 424 13.94 15.46 21.79
C LYS A 424 14.37 14.16 22.44
N GLU A 425 15.25 13.41 21.78
CA GLU A 425 15.77 12.14 22.27
C GLU A 425 16.50 12.28 23.61
N ARG A 426 17.15 13.42 23.87
CA ARG A 426 17.89 13.68 25.11
C ARG A 426 16.98 14.07 26.28
N ILE A 427 15.90 14.78 25.99
CA ILE A 427 15.02 15.40 26.99
C ILE A 427 13.78 14.56 27.31
N GLN A 428 13.28 13.77 26.36
CA GLN A 428 12.19 12.83 26.61
C GLN A 428 12.67 11.62 27.42
N THR A 429 11.74 10.99 28.13
CA THR A 429 12.08 9.76 28.85
C THR A 429 12.36 8.63 27.84
N PRO A 430 13.34 7.74 28.11
CA PRO A 430 13.67 6.64 27.20
C PRO A 430 12.45 5.80 26.80
N ARG A 431 11.54 5.57 27.75
CA ARG A 431 10.25 4.92 27.52
C ARG A 431 9.43 5.58 26.40
N PHE A 432 9.20 6.90 26.49
CA PHE A 432 8.41 7.62 25.49
C PHE A 432 9.09 7.65 24.13
N ASN A 433 10.42 7.88 24.07
CA ASN A 433 11.18 7.87 22.82
C ASN A 433 11.01 6.55 22.06
N PHE A 434 11.15 5.43 22.76
CA PHE A 434 11.06 4.11 22.14
C PHE A 434 9.64 3.75 21.71
N MET A 435 8.63 4.10 22.52
CA MET A 435 7.23 3.92 22.14
C MET A 435 6.87 4.71 20.87
N GLU A 436 7.36 5.95 20.76
CA GLU A 436 7.15 6.78 19.57
C GLU A 436 7.85 6.18 18.34
N LYS A 437 9.10 5.69 18.50
CA LYS A 437 9.83 5.00 17.42
C LYS A 437 9.11 3.73 16.94
N ILE A 438 8.56 2.92 17.86
CA ILE A 438 7.76 1.73 17.52
C ILE A 438 6.52 2.14 16.72
N GLN A 439 5.80 3.17 17.18
CA GLN A 439 4.60 3.67 16.52
C GLN A 439 4.90 4.25 15.13
N GLU A 440 5.99 5.02 14.99
CA GLU A 440 6.44 5.56 13.70
C GLU A 440 6.81 4.45 12.72
N ASN A 441 7.50 3.41 13.18
CA ASN A 441 7.87 2.27 12.35
C ASN A 441 6.62 1.52 11.87
N LEU A 442 5.68 1.24 12.79
CA LEU A 442 4.40 0.60 12.45
C LEU A 442 3.62 1.42 11.43
N GLN A 443 3.55 2.74 11.61
CA GLN A 443 2.84 3.63 10.68
C GLN A 443 3.50 3.65 9.29
N LYS A 444 4.84 3.67 9.22
CA LYS A 444 5.57 3.59 7.94
C LYS A 444 5.28 2.28 7.22
N GLN A 445 5.24 1.16 7.95
CA GLN A 445 4.91 -0.15 7.36
C GLN A 445 3.48 -0.20 6.82
N ILE A 446 2.50 0.26 7.61
CA ILE A 446 1.10 0.34 7.18
C ILE A 446 0.98 1.19 5.90
N GLN A 447 1.60 2.37 5.88
CA GLN A 447 1.58 3.25 4.70
C GLN A 447 2.21 2.59 3.47
N ARG A 448 3.35 1.92 3.63
CA ARG A 448 4.02 1.21 2.53
C ARG A 448 3.14 0.08 1.99
N LYS A 449 2.55 -0.74 2.86
CA LYS A 449 1.64 -1.83 2.47
C LYS A 449 0.42 -1.28 1.72
N GLU A 450 -0.21 -0.23 2.23
CA GLU A 450 -1.38 0.41 1.60
C GLU A 450 -1.05 0.98 0.21
N GLN A 451 0.13 1.57 0.02
CA GLN A 451 0.60 2.04 -1.28
C GLN A 451 0.72 0.89 -2.30
N HIS A 452 1.30 -0.25 -1.91
CA HIS A 452 1.44 -1.39 -2.81
C HIS A 452 0.09 -2.08 -3.10
N LEU A 453 -0.81 -2.15 -2.12
CA LEU A 453 -2.19 -2.64 -2.32
C LEU A 453 -2.95 -1.76 -3.31
N THR A 454 -2.89 -0.44 -3.15
CA THR A 454 -3.51 0.53 -4.07
C THR A 454 -2.94 0.38 -5.48
N LEU A 455 -1.62 0.22 -5.61
CA LEU A 455 -0.96 0.00 -6.90
C LEU A 455 -1.44 -1.29 -7.57
N ARG A 456 -1.56 -2.39 -6.81
CA ARG A 456 -2.09 -3.66 -7.30
C ARG A 456 -3.50 -3.51 -7.85
N GLU A 457 -4.39 -2.84 -7.13
CA GLU A 457 -5.78 -2.60 -7.57
C GLU A 457 -5.84 -1.82 -8.88
N VAL A 458 -5.03 -0.75 -9.02
CA VAL A 458 -4.95 0.05 -10.23
C VAL A 458 -4.46 -0.78 -11.42
N LEU A 459 -3.39 -1.57 -11.24
CA LEU A 459 -2.85 -2.43 -12.29
C LEU A 459 -3.85 -3.55 -12.68
N GLN A 460 -4.58 -4.11 -11.71
CA GLN A 460 -5.60 -5.14 -11.97
C GLN A 460 -6.79 -4.58 -12.75
N ALA A 461 -7.22 -3.36 -12.43
CA ALA A 461 -8.25 -2.65 -13.19
C ALA A 461 -7.80 -2.37 -14.63
N GLN A 462 -6.56 -1.89 -14.83
CA GLN A 462 -5.99 -1.68 -16.16
C GLN A 462 -5.91 -2.98 -16.96
N ARG A 463 -5.46 -4.08 -16.34
CA ARG A 463 -5.42 -5.41 -16.97
C ARG A 463 -6.80 -5.86 -17.44
N SER A 464 -7.84 -5.67 -16.61
CA SER A 464 -9.22 -6.04 -16.95
C SER A 464 -9.79 -5.20 -18.09
N GLU A 465 -9.49 -3.90 -18.11
CA GLU A 465 -9.89 -3.00 -19.20
C GLU A 465 -9.21 -3.41 -20.53
N MET A 466 -7.91 -3.73 -20.47
CA MET A 466 -7.16 -4.17 -21.64
C MET A 466 -7.60 -5.54 -22.17
N HIS A 467 -7.92 -6.50 -21.30
CA HIS A 467 -8.51 -7.78 -21.71
C HIS A 467 -9.84 -7.57 -22.44
N ARG A 468 -10.71 -6.70 -21.90
CA ARG A 468 -11.99 -6.36 -22.54
C ARG A 468 -11.78 -5.70 -23.92
N ALA A 469 -10.80 -4.80 -24.03
CA ALA A 469 -10.46 -4.16 -25.30
C ALA A 469 -9.96 -5.18 -26.33
N ARG A 470 -9.12 -6.14 -25.90
CA ARG A 470 -8.61 -7.23 -26.74
C ARG A 470 -9.72 -8.14 -27.23
N GLU A 471 -10.64 -8.55 -26.35
CA GLU A 471 -11.81 -9.39 -26.71
C GLU A 471 -12.67 -8.71 -27.77
N LYS A 472 -13.04 -7.45 -27.55
CA LYS A 472 -13.82 -6.65 -28.51
C LYS A 472 -13.12 -6.50 -29.87
N MET A 473 -11.79 -6.36 -29.86
CA MET A 473 -11.01 -6.31 -31.09
C MET A 473 -10.99 -7.66 -31.82
N GLY A 474 -10.87 -8.77 -31.07
CA GLY A 474 -10.96 -10.13 -31.60
C GLY A 474 -12.31 -10.44 -32.24
N GLU A 475 -13.41 -10.01 -31.62
CA GLU A 475 -14.76 -10.11 -32.20
C GLU A 475 -14.87 -9.32 -33.52
N THR A 476 -14.35 -8.09 -33.53
CA THR A 476 -14.37 -7.21 -34.72
C THR A 476 -13.54 -7.81 -35.86
N LEU A 477 -12.39 -8.40 -35.53
CA LEU A 477 -11.54 -9.13 -36.48
C LEU A 477 -12.28 -10.34 -37.08
N SER A 478 -12.94 -11.14 -36.24
CA SER A 478 -13.73 -12.30 -36.68
C SER A 478 -14.87 -11.88 -37.63
N PHE A 479 -15.55 -10.78 -37.32
CA PHE A 479 -16.57 -10.21 -38.20
C PHE A 479 -15.99 -9.76 -39.55
N ALA A 480 -14.85 -9.06 -39.55
CA ALA A 480 -14.17 -8.62 -40.77
C ALA A 480 -13.72 -9.79 -41.65
N GLN A 481 -13.18 -10.86 -41.03
CA GLN A 481 -12.78 -12.09 -41.72
C GLN A 481 -13.98 -12.84 -42.31
N THR A 482 -15.09 -12.91 -41.56
CA THR A 482 -16.35 -13.53 -42.04
C THR A 482 -16.89 -12.76 -43.24
N LYS A 483 -16.89 -11.42 -43.17
CA LYS A 483 -17.31 -10.54 -44.28
C LYS A 483 -16.42 -10.72 -45.51
N LYS A 484 -15.10 -10.85 -45.34
CA LYS A 484 -14.17 -11.20 -46.43
C LYS A 484 -14.55 -12.53 -47.08
N ALA A 485 -14.81 -13.57 -46.26
CA ALA A 485 -15.20 -14.88 -46.75
C ALA A 485 -16.52 -14.87 -47.53
N THR A 486 -17.51 -14.09 -47.09
CA THR A 486 -18.79 -13.91 -47.82
C THR A 486 -18.59 -13.22 -49.17
N LEU A 487 -17.74 -12.19 -49.23
CA LEU A 487 -17.44 -11.48 -50.49
C LEU A 487 -16.67 -12.36 -51.48
N LEU A 488 -15.75 -13.20 -51.01
CA LEU A 488 -15.04 -14.20 -51.82
C LEU A 488 -15.93 -15.40 -52.22
N GLY A 489 -16.96 -15.70 -51.43
CA GLY A 489 -17.92 -16.79 -51.69
C GLY A 489 -18.91 -16.51 -52.81
N ASN A 490 -19.14 -15.23 -53.17
CA ASN A 490 -20.08 -14.81 -54.22
C ASN A 490 -19.49 -14.79 -55.64
N THR A 491 -18.29 -15.33 -55.85
CA THR A 491 -17.73 -15.55 -57.20
C THR A 491 -18.24 -16.89 -57.77
N PRO A 492 -18.93 -16.94 -58.93
CA PRO A 492 -19.35 -18.22 -59.52
C PRO A 492 -18.12 -19.01 -59.94
N ARG A 493 -17.87 -20.14 -59.28
CA ARG A 493 -16.75 -21.05 -59.57
C ARG A 493 -16.95 -21.76 -60.91
N LEU A 494 -15.92 -21.72 -61.76
CA LEU A 494 -15.65 -22.78 -62.73
C LEU A 494 -14.69 -23.80 -62.09
N SER A 495 -15.24 -24.98 -61.82
CA SER A 495 -14.60 -26.30 -61.72
C SER A 495 -13.07 -26.38 -61.62
N GLN A 496 -12.56 -26.96 -60.52
CA GLN A 496 -11.55 -28.03 -60.62
C GLN A 496 -11.47 -28.91 -59.35
N ARG A 497 -11.81 -30.18 -59.56
CA ARG A 497 -11.24 -31.43 -59.04
C ARG A 497 -10.93 -31.55 -57.54
N VAL A 498 -11.73 -32.41 -56.90
CA VAL A 498 -11.48 -33.01 -55.58
C VAL A 498 -10.23 -33.89 -55.62
N THR A 499 -9.25 -33.58 -54.77
CA THR A 499 -8.24 -34.52 -54.25
C THR A 499 -8.41 -34.62 -52.73
N PRO A 500 -8.03 -35.75 -52.10
CA PRO A 500 -8.39 -36.06 -50.72
C PRO A 500 -7.72 -35.07 -49.76
N LYS A 501 -8.50 -34.55 -48.82
CA LYS A 501 -8.02 -33.70 -47.71
C LYS A 501 -6.92 -34.43 -46.94
N SER A 502 -5.73 -33.85 -46.87
CA SER A 502 -4.88 -34.03 -45.69
C SER A 502 -5.57 -33.29 -44.55
N ASP A 503 -5.86 -34.00 -43.47
CA ASP A 503 -6.35 -33.37 -42.25
C ASP A 503 -5.34 -32.31 -41.78
N PRO A 504 -5.82 -31.15 -41.29
CA PRO A 504 -4.93 -30.13 -40.73
C PRO A 504 -4.30 -30.69 -39.46
N HIS A 505 -2.97 -30.78 -39.44
CA HIS A 505 -2.22 -31.13 -38.24
C HIS A 505 -2.60 -30.13 -37.12
N PRO A 506 -3.00 -30.61 -35.93
CA PRO A 506 -3.33 -29.74 -34.81
C PRO A 506 -2.09 -28.95 -34.38
N SER A 507 -2.20 -27.63 -34.34
CA SER A 507 -1.14 -26.74 -33.86
C SER A 507 -0.83 -27.01 -32.38
N TYR A 508 0.42 -26.78 -31.95
CA TYR A 508 0.87 -26.91 -30.56
C TYR A 508 -0.08 -26.23 -29.56
N THR A 509 -0.58 -25.04 -29.90
CA THR A 509 -1.53 -24.30 -29.08
C THR A 509 -2.87 -25.02 -28.93
N GLN A 510 -3.37 -25.64 -30.01
CA GLN A 510 -4.60 -26.42 -29.97
C GLN A 510 -4.43 -27.71 -29.16
N MET A 511 -3.22 -28.28 -29.13
CA MET A 511 -2.93 -29.47 -28.32
C MET A 511 -2.97 -29.13 -26.83
N ILE A 512 -2.28 -28.06 -26.42
CA ILE A 512 -2.29 -27.62 -25.01
C ILE A 512 -3.70 -27.27 -24.55
N GLU A 513 -4.46 -26.55 -25.37
CA GLU A 513 -5.83 -26.16 -25.04
C GLU A 513 -6.75 -27.38 -24.82
N LYS A 514 -6.58 -28.44 -25.61
CA LYS A 514 -7.35 -29.69 -25.43
C LYS A 514 -6.95 -30.45 -24.16
N PHE A 515 -5.67 -30.49 -23.81
CA PHE A 515 -5.22 -31.10 -22.56
C PHE A 515 -5.60 -30.28 -21.33
N GLU A 516 -5.56 -28.95 -21.42
CA GLU A 516 -6.03 -28.05 -20.35
C GLU A 516 -7.52 -28.21 -20.10
N SER A 517 -8.32 -28.43 -21.15
CA SER A 517 -9.76 -28.65 -21.03
C SER A 517 -10.14 -29.90 -20.22
N LEU A 518 -9.26 -30.90 -20.13
CA LEU A 518 -9.51 -32.13 -19.37
C LEU A 518 -9.43 -31.96 -17.85
N VAL A 519 -8.82 -30.87 -17.37
CA VAL A 519 -8.54 -30.69 -15.94
C VAL A 519 -9.10 -29.38 -15.37
N LEU A 520 -9.45 -28.43 -16.23
CA LEU A 520 -10.09 -27.16 -15.84
C LEU A 520 -11.61 -27.30 -15.58
N LYS A 521 -12.27 -28.30 -16.17
CA LYS A 521 -13.69 -28.61 -15.98
C LYS A 521 -13.87 -30.10 -15.70
N ALA A 522 -15.01 -30.51 -15.13
CA ALA A 522 -15.36 -31.92 -15.01
C ALA A 522 -15.48 -32.50 -16.42
N PRO A 523 -14.53 -33.32 -16.89
CA PRO A 523 -14.44 -33.67 -18.29
C PRO A 523 -15.52 -34.69 -18.64
N GLN A 524 -16.23 -34.48 -19.76
CA GLN A 524 -17.17 -35.47 -20.27
C GLN A 524 -16.41 -36.59 -20.99
N LYS A 525 -17.03 -37.77 -21.12
CA LYS A 525 -16.41 -38.94 -21.75
C LYS A 525 -15.99 -38.65 -23.20
N GLU A 526 -16.75 -37.81 -23.90
CA GLU A 526 -16.49 -37.36 -25.25
C GLU A 526 -15.24 -36.47 -25.35
N ASP A 527 -14.89 -35.73 -24.29
CA ASP A 527 -13.72 -34.86 -24.28
C ASP A 527 -12.42 -35.65 -24.06
N ILE A 528 -12.50 -36.70 -23.23
CA ILE A 528 -11.42 -37.69 -23.05
C ILE A 528 -11.15 -38.41 -24.40
N GLU A 529 -12.19 -38.78 -25.12
CA GLU A 529 -12.06 -39.50 -26.40
C GLU A 529 -11.55 -38.59 -27.54
N LYS A 530 -11.93 -37.31 -27.55
CA LYS A 530 -11.33 -36.29 -28.43
C LYS A 530 -9.84 -36.12 -28.15
N ALA A 531 -9.42 -36.09 -26.88
CA ALA A 531 -8.00 -36.00 -26.52
C ALA A 531 -7.20 -37.23 -26.97
N ARG A 532 -7.76 -38.45 -26.83
CA ARG A 532 -7.16 -39.67 -27.41
C ARG A 532 -7.06 -39.61 -28.94
N GLY A 533 -8.10 -39.08 -29.60
CA GLY A 533 -8.10 -38.86 -31.05
C GLY A 533 -6.97 -37.92 -31.50
N VAL A 534 -6.70 -36.88 -30.70
CA VAL A 534 -5.56 -35.97 -30.95
C VAL A 534 -4.24 -36.73 -30.79
N VAL A 535 -4.01 -37.46 -29.69
CA VAL A 535 -2.77 -38.23 -29.43
C VAL A 535 -2.49 -39.26 -30.53
N LYS A 536 -3.51 -39.99 -30.97
CA LYS A 536 -3.40 -41.01 -32.01
C LYS A 536 -2.92 -40.43 -33.35
N ASN A 537 -3.40 -39.23 -33.69
CA ASN A 537 -3.10 -38.51 -34.92
C ASN A 537 -1.79 -37.70 -34.88
N LEU A 538 -1.04 -37.73 -33.77
CA LEU A 538 0.26 -37.04 -33.66
C LEU A 538 1.38 -37.75 -34.43
N SER A 539 2.29 -36.97 -35.00
CA SER A 539 3.54 -37.45 -35.59
C SER A 539 4.68 -37.43 -34.57
N ILE A 540 4.48 -38.06 -33.40
CA ILE A 540 5.50 -38.17 -32.33
C ILE A 540 5.89 -39.64 -32.09
N SER A 541 7.01 -39.86 -31.40
CA SER A 541 7.50 -41.21 -31.09
C SER A 541 6.46 -42.03 -30.32
N SER A 542 6.39 -43.33 -30.59
CA SER A 542 5.44 -44.25 -29.94
C SER A 542 5.58 -44.24 -28.41
N GLU A 543 6.78 -43.97 -27.89
CA GLU A 543 7.04 -43.83 -26.46
C GLU A 543 6.36 -42.58 -25.86
N SER A 544 6.38 -41.45 -26.58
CA SER A 544 5.74 -40.21 -26.14
C SER A 544 4.22 -40.29 -26.25
N LYS A 545 3.69 -41.02 -27.24
CA LYS A 545 2.25 -41.34 -27.32
C LYS A 545 1.79 -42.17 -26.13
N GLY A 546 2.56 -43.21 -25.77
CA GLY A 546 2.26 -44.07 -24.61
C GLY A 546 2.19 -43.29 -23.30
N LYS A 547 3.12 -42.36 -23.07
CA LYS A 547 3.12 -41.50 -21.87
C LYS A 547 1.96 -40.50 -21.84
N LEU A 548 1.52 -39.99 -23.00
CA LEU A 548 0.34 -39.13 -23.08
C LEU A 548 -0.96 -39.91 -22.88
N ASP A 549 -1.05 -41.13 -23.41
CA ASP A 549 -2.21 -42.01 -23.17
C ASP A 549 -2.31 -42.39 -21.68
N GLU A 550 -1.19 -42.67 -21.02
CA GLU A 550 -1.15 -42.94 -19.57
C GLU A 550 -1.63 -41.74 -18.73
N LEU A 551 -1.29 -40.51 -19.13
CA LEU A 551 -1.83 -39.31 -18.49
C LEU A 551 -3.34 -39.14 -18.73
N ILE A 552 -3.84 -39.50 -19.91
CA ILE A 552 -5.28 -39.46 -20.19
C ILE A 552 -6.05 -40.48 -19.34
N GLU A 553 -5.48 -41.67 -19.06
CA GLU A 553 -6.09 -42.67 -18.18
C GLU A 553 -6.22 -42.22 -16.71
N GLN A 554 -5.42 -41.23 -16.28
CA GLN A 554 -5.52 -40.65 -14.93
C GLN A 554 -6.72 -39.70 -14.76
N VAL A 555 -7.40 -39.34 -15.86
CA VAL A 555 -8.55 -38.43 -15.85
C VAL A 555 -9.84 -39.24 -15.71
N THR A 556 -10.56 -39.02 -14.60
CA THR A 556 -11.87 -39.67 -14.38
C THR A 556 -12.99 -38.78 -14.95
N PRO A 557 -13.93 -39.32 -15.75
CA PRO A 557 -15.04 -38.54 -16.27
C PRO A 557 -15.91 -37.97 -15.14
N GLU A 558 -16.48 -36.78 -15.37
CA GLU A 558 -17.39 -36.06 -14.48
C GLU A 558 -16.80 -35.65 -13.11
N ARG A 559 -15.52 -35.93 -12.85
CA ARG A 559 -14.83 -35.57 -11.62
C ARG A 559 -13.69 -34.59 -11.90
N VAL A 560 -13.71 -33.46 -11.20
CA VAL A 560 -12.64 -32.46 -11.26
C VAL A 560 -11.44 -32.96 -10.45
N MET A 561 -10.25 -32.92 -11.04
CA MET A 561 -8.99 -33.32 -10.39
C MET A 561 -8.58 -32.31 -9.30
N GLU A 562 -8.02 -32.79 -8.19
CA GLU A 562 -7.56 -31.97 -7.07
C GLU A 562 -6.50 -30.94 -7.50
N PRO A 563 -6.44 -29.72 -6.92
CA PRO A 563 -5.59 -28.63 -7.41
C PRO A 563 -4.09 -28.97 -7.54
N GLN A 564 -3.52 -29.70 -6.57
CA GLN A 564 -2.10 -30.09 -6.59
C GLN A 564 -1.81 -31.16 -7.66
N GLN A 565 -2.70 -32.16 -7.79
CA GLN A 565 -2.60 -33.20 -8.82
C GLN A 565 -2.80 -32.62 -10.22
N ARG A 566 -3.72 -31.65 -10.36
CA ARG A 566 -3.98 -30.92 -11.60
C ARG A 566 -2.75 -30.17 -12.11
N LEU A 567 -2.06 -29.46 -11.23
CA LEU A 567 -0.85 -28.72 -11.60
C LEU A 567 0.25 -29.70 -12.06
N GLN A 568 0.51 -30.75 -11.30
CA GLN A 568 1.52 -31.75 -11.64
C GLN A 568 1.20 -32.47 -12.97
N TRP A 569 -0.08 -32.78 -13.20
CA TRP A 569 -0.56 -33.39 -14.44
C TRP A 569 -0.36 -32.44 -15.64
N LEU A 570 -0.76 -31.17 -15.52
CA LEU A 570 -0.63 -30.18 -16.60
C LEU A 570 0.84 -29.89 -16.93
N TYR A 571 1.71 -29.81 -15.93
CA TYR A 571 3.16 -29.68 -16.15
C TYR A 571 3.73 -30.90 -16.88
N SER A 572 3.28 -32.11 -16.52
CA SER A 572 3.74 -33.35 -17.15
C SER A 572 3.28 -33.44 -18.61
N ALA A 573 2.02 -33.12 -18.90
CA ALA A 573 1.47 -33.08 -20.25
C ALA A 573 2.17 -32.01 -21.12
N LYS A 574 2.33 -30.78 -20.61
CA LYS A 574 3.03 -29.70 -21.31
C LYS A 574 4.48 -30.07 -21.61
N ARG A 575 5.18 -30.71 -20.67
CA ARG A 575 6.57 -31.15 -20.86
C ARG A 575 6.69 -32.19 -21.97
N ILE A 576 5.85 -33.23 -21.98
CA ILE A 576 5.90 -34.28 -23.02
C ILE A 576 5.59 -33.70 -24.41
N ILE A 577 4.61 -32.80 -24.52
CA ILE A 577 4.23 -32.13 -25.79
C ILE A 577 5.35 -31.17 -26.26
N THR A 578 6.07 -30.53 -25.33
CA THR A 578 7.15 -29.58 -25.66
C THR A 578 8.43 -30.32 -26.06
N ASP A 579 8.81 -31.37 -25.33
CA ASP A 579 10.01 -32.18 -25.61
C ASP A 579 9.94 -32.89 -26.98
N THR A 580 8.74 -33.17 -27.49
CA THR A 580 8.55 -33.77 -28.82
C THR A 580 8.53 -32.77 -29.99
N SER A 581 8.24 -31.49 -29.74
CA SER A 581 8.26 -30.44 -30.77
C SER A 581 9.68 -29.99 -31.18
N LEU A 582 10.70 -30.37 -30.40
CA LEU A 582 12.10 -30.00 -30.58
C LEU A 582 12.98 -31.11 -31.22
N ALA A 583 12.43 -32.31 -31.45
CA ALA A 583 13.17 -33.39 -32.10
C ALA A 583 13.24 -33.18 -33.63
N LYS A 584 14.46 -32.93 -34.14
CA LYS A 584 14.76 -32.91 -35.60
C LYS A 584 14.28 -34.21 -36.26
N PRO A 585 13.84 -34.17 -37.54
CA PRO A 585 13.48 -35.37 -38.27
C PRO A 585 14.69 -36.29 -38.39
N GLU A 586 14.50 -37.53 -37.94
CA GLU A 586 15.44 -38.64 -38.07
C GLU A 586 15.68 -38.90 -39.57
N VAL A 587 16.94 -38.88 -39.99
CA VAL A 587 17.36 -39.21 -41.35
C VAL A 587 17.15 -40.71 -41.55
N ASP A 588 16.26 -41.06 -42.48
CA ASP A 588 16.03 -42.43 -42.94
C ASP A 588 17.29 -42.99 -43.62
N PRO A 589 17.94 -44.04 -43.09
CA PRO A 589 19.16 -44.61 -43.67
C PRO A 589 18.92 -45.51 -44.89
N ASN A 590 17.68 -45.61 -45.42
CA ASN A 590 17.36 -46.47 -46.56
C ASN A 590 16.74 -45.73 -47.75
N LYS A 591 17.43 -44.73 -48.29
CA LYS A 591 17.25 -44.32 -49.70
C LYS A 591 18.58 -44.26 -50.43
N THR A 592 18.92 -45.41 -50.99
CA THR A 592 20.01 -45.64 -51.92
C THR A 592 19.85 -44.79 -53.18
N ILE A 593 20.98 -44.23 -53.61
CA ILE A 593 21.25 -43.66 -54.92
C ILE A 593 20.73 -44.57 -56.04
N LYS A 594 19.99 -43.98 -56.98
CA LYS A 594 20.00 -44.36 -58.40
C LYS A 594 19.97 -43.12 -59.25
#